data_AF-A0A8S9PI26-F1
#
_entry.id   AF-A0A8S9PI26-F1
#
_cell.length_a   1.000
_cell.length_b   1.000
_cell.length_c   1.000
_cell.angle_alpha   90.00
_cell.angle_beta   90.00
_cell.angle_gamma   90.00
#
_symmetry.space_group_name_H-M   'P 1'
#
loop_
_entity.id
_entity.type
_entity.pdbx_description
1 polymer ?
#
loop_
_entity_poly.entity_id
_entity_poly.type
_entity_poly.pdbx_seq_one_letter_code
_entity_poly.pdbx_strand_id
1 'polypeptide(L)'
;MADVPDHVELSHTHVVGSSQCFSVVVQDVDAPSSAVWSILSRFEHPQAYKHFVRSCDVAVGDGREAGSVREVRVVSGLPATFSLERLEIMDEDHHIMSFSVVGGDHRLQNYRSVTTVHELADDNKKTRVVESYVVDVPAGNDKEETCSFADTIVRCNLQSLAKLAEKPSKFS
;
A
#
# COMPACT_ATOMS: atom_id res chain seq x y z
N MET A 1 -14.65 9.50 6.24
CA MET A 1 -14.94 8.66 5.05
C MET A 1 -16.22 7.94 5.35
N ALA A 2 -17.25 7.98 4.50
CA ALA A 2 -18.51 7.32 4.86
C ALA A 2 -18.30 5.81 5.00
N ASP A 3 -18.81 5.20 6.08
CA ASP A 3 -18.82 3.75 6.29
C ASP A 3 -17.43 3.12 6.50
N VAL A 4 -16.59 3.79 7.31
CA VAL A 4 -15.26 3.32 7.75
C VAL A 4 -15.20 3.39 9.29
N PRO A 5 -14.80 2.32 10.01
CA PRO A 5 -14.71 2.35 11.47
C PRO A 5 -13.76 3.44 12.01
N ASP A 6 -14.03 3.99 13.20
CA ASP A 6 -13.22 5.06 13.82
C ASP A 6 -11.72 4.73 13.94
N HIS A 7 -11.38 3.47 14.25
CA HIS A 7 -9.97 3.03 14.36
C HIS A 7 -9.23 3.08 13.01
N VAL A 8 -9.95 2.92 11.90
CA VAL A 8 -9.41 3.08 10.55
C VAL A 8 -9.19 4.56 10.25
N GLU A 9 -10.12 5.45 10.60
CA GLU A 9 -9.92 6.90 10.40
C GLU A 9 -8.69 7.43 11.14
N LEU A 10 -8.46 6.97 12.36
CA LEU A 10 -7.26 7.31 13.14
C LEU A 10 -5.98 6.81 12.47
N SER A 11 -6.00 5.61 11.88
CA SER A 11 -4.85 5.01 11.18
C SER A 11 -4.45 5.77 9.91
N HIS A 12 -5.39 6.51 9.31
CA HIS A 12 -5.16 7.29 8.10
C HIS A 12 -5.01 8.80 8.35
N THR A 13 -4.82 9.22 9.60
CA THR A 13 -4.52 10.61 9.95
C THR A 13 -3.00 10.85 9.92
N HIS A 14 -2.55 11.75 9.06
CA HIS A 14 -1.12 12.07 8.91
C HIS A 14 -0.85 13.54 9.26
N VAL A 15 0.29 13.79 9.89
CA VAL A 15 0.84 15.15 9.99
C VAL A 15 1.48 15.48 8.65
N VAL A 16 0.91 16.44 7.91
CA VAL A 16 1.36 16.78 6.55
C VAL A 16 2.10 18.11 6.57
N GLY A 17 3.38 18.09 6.17
CA GLY A 17 4.19 19.29 6.00
C GLY A 17 3.76 20.16 4.81
N SER A 18 4.20 21.42 4.79
CA SER A 18 3.88 22.36 3.71
C SER A 18 4.42 21.93 2.33
N SER A 19 5.55 21.21 2.32
CA SER A 19 6.19 20.65 1.12
C SER A 19 5.80 19.21 0.84
N GLN A 20 4.76 18.69 1.51
CA GLN A 20 4.30 17.32 1.34
C GLN A 20 2.92 17.29 0.73
N CYS A 21 2.60 16.19 0.06
CA CYS A 21 1.28 15.89 -0.44
C CYS A 21 0.75 14.62 0.25
N PHE A 22 -0.57 14.54 0.38
CA PHE A 22 -1.26 13.47 1.09
C PHE A 22 -2.53 13.12 0.32
N SER A 23 -2.85 11.83 0.27
CA SER A 23 -4.09 11.33 -0.32
C SER A 23 -4.57 10.05 0.37
N VAL A 24 -5.84 9.72 0.15
CA VAL A 24 -6.49 8.50 0.60
C VAL A 24 -7.21 7.87 -0.59
N VAL A 25 -6.91 6.60 -0.85
CA VAL A 25 -7.53 5.79 -1.90
C VAL A 25 -8.32 4.67 -1.26
N VAL A 26 -9.56 4.50 -1.70
CA VAL A 26 -10.49 3.48 -1.22
C VAL A 26 -10.82 2.53 -2.36
N GLN A 27 -10.81 1.22 -2.07
CA GLN A 27 -11.19 0.17 -3.01
C GLN A 27 -12.08 -0.86 -2.30
N ASP A 28 -13.30 -1.02 -2.79
CA ASP A 28 -14.18 -2.11 -2.37
C ASP A 28 -13.83 -3.37 -3.18
N VAL A 29 -13.87 -4.52 -2.51
CA VAL A 29 -13.48 -5.82 -3.05
C VAL A 29 -14.56 -6.83 -2.72
N ASP A 30 -15.07 -7.53 -3.74
CA ASP A 30 -16.08 -8.58 -3.57
C ASP A 30 -15.43 -9.92 -3.14
N ALA A 31 -14.67 -9.89 -2.04
CA ALA A 31 -14.06 -11.06 -1.40
C ALA A 31 -13.99 -10.90 0.13
N PRO A 32 -13.87 -12.02 0.90
CA PRO A 32 -13.66 -11.96 2.35
C PRO A 32 -12.37 -11.24 2.73
N SER A 33 -12.36 -10.58 3.89
CA SER A 33 -11.22 -9.79 4.39
C SER A 33 -9.94 -10.62 4.48
N SER A 34 -10.05 -11.87 4.95
CA SER A 34 -8.94 -12.82 5.05
C SER A 34 -8.29 -13.13 3.69
N ALA A 35 -9.06 -13.23 2.61
CA ALA A 35 -8.53 -13.45 1.27
C ALA A 35 -7.73 -12.25 0.80
N VAL A 36 -8.27 -11.04 1.00
CA VAL A 36 -7.59 -9.77 0.66
C VAL A 36 -6.31 -9.60 1.48
N TRP A 37 -6.42 -9.79 2.80
CA TRP A 37 -5.31 -9.64 3.73
C TRP A 37 -4.17 -10.63 3.44
N SER A 38 -4.48 -11.89 3.14
CA SER A 38 -3.47 -12.91 2.81
C SER A 38 -2.59 -12.58 1.59
N ILE A 39 -3.07 -11.71 0.69
CA ILE A 39 -2.30 -11.22 -0.45
C ILE A 39 -1.53 -9.96 -0.05
N LEU A 40 -2.20 -9.03 0.64
CA LEU A 40 -1.68 -7.73 0.98
C LEU A 40 -0.56 -7.78 2.03
N SER A 41 -0.72 -8.60 3.08
CA SER A 41 0.20 -8.68 4.22
C SER A 41 1.55 -9.32 3.88
N ARG A 42 1.70 -9.87 2.68
CA ARG A 42 2.94 -10.45 2.17
C ARG A 42 3.93 -9.37 1.76
N PHE A 43 4.53 -8.73 2.77
CA PHE A 43 5.50 -7.67 2.59
C PHE A 43 6.72 -8.12 1.76
N GLU A 44 7.09 -9.40 1.80
CA GLU A 44 8.15 -9.97 0.97
C GLU A 44 7.76 -10.21 -0.50
N HIS A 45 6.46 -10.13 -0.82
CA HIS A 45 5.93 -10.50 -2.13
C HIS A 45 4.96 -9.45 -2.76
N PRO A 46 5.33 -8.16 -2.80
CA PRO A 46 4.48 -7.09 -3.37
C PRO A 46 4.14 -7.30 -4.85
N GLN A 47 4.99 -8.00 -5.61
CA GLN A 47 4.77 -8.32 -7.03
C GLN A 47 3.50 -9.14 -7.29
N ALA A 48 2.92 -9.77 -6.26
CA ALA A 48 1.64 -10.44 -6.41
C ALA A 48 0.57 -9.50 -6.97
N TYR A 49 0.50 -8.26 -6.45
CA TYR A 49 -0.52 -7.30 -6.84
C TYR A 49 0.03 -5.96 -7.37
N LYS A 50 1.27 -5.58 -7.05
CA LYS A 50 1.88 -4.33 -7.53
C LYS A 50 2.52 -4.52 -8.92
N HIS A 51 1.88 -4.00 -9.96
CA HIS A 51 2.25 -4.24 -11.37
C HIS A 51 3.64 -3.73 -11.77
N PHE A 52 4.13 -2.68 -11.14
CA PHE A 52 5.41 -2.07 -11.52
C PHE A 52 6.61 -2.73 -10.83
N VAL A 53 6.38 -3.77 -10.03
CA VAL A 53 7.44 -4.50 -9.32
C VAL A 53 7.93 -5.67 -10.16
N ARG A 54 9.22 -5.67 -10.48
CA ARG A 54 9.91 -6.76 -11.17
C ARG A 54 10.35 -7.86 -10.20
N SER A 55 10.96 -7.48 -9.09
CA SER A 55 11.39 -8.39 -8.02
C SER A 55 11.37 -7.70 -6.67
N CYS A 56 11.36 -8.51 -5.62
CA CYS A 56 11.41 -8.05 -4.24
C CYS A 56 12.26 -9.03 -3.45
N ASP A 57 13.23 -8.49 -2.72
CA ASP A 57 14.15 -9.26 -1.88
C ASP A 57 14.15 -8.65 -0.47
N VAL A 58 14.05 -9.47 0.57
CA VAL A 58 14.18 -9.00 1.95
C VAL A 58 15.65 -8.73 2.24
N ALA A 59 16.00 -7.46 2.45
CA ALA A 59 17.36 -7.02 2.69
C ALA A 59 17.74 -7.09 4.18
N VAL A 60 16.77 -6.86 5.07
CA VAL A 60 16.94 -6.91 6.53
C VAL A 60 15.69 -7.50 7.18
N GLY A 61 15.88 -8.37 8.16
CA GLY A 61 14.77 -9.01 8.89
C GLY A 61 14.18 -10.21 8.14
N ASP A 62 12.95 -10.55 8.48
CA ASP A 62 12.22 -11.71 7.93
C ASP A 62 11.05 -11.31 7.02
N GLY A 63 10.78 -10.01 6.90
CA GLY A 63 9.66 -9.48 6.12
C GLY A 63 8.31 -9.62 6.82
N ARG A 64 8.26 -10.00 8.10
CA ARG A 64 7.01 -10.21 8.86
C ARG A 64 6.92 -9.28 10.04
N GLU A 65 8.06 -8.98 10.69
CA GLU A 65 8.11 -8.08 11.82
C GLU A 65 8.43 -6.64 11.42
N ALA A 66 7.85 -5.68 12.15
CA ALA A 66 8.16 -4.27 12.02
C ALA A 66 9.67 -4.02 12.15
N GLY A 67 10.21 -3.16 11.29
CA GLY A 67 11.65 -2.93 11.13
C GLY A 67 12.30 -3.74 10.00
N SER A 68 11.64 -4.78 9.48
CA SER A 68 12.10 -5.48 8.28
C SER A 68 12.19 -4.53 7.08
N VAL A 69 13.19 -4.74 6.22
CA VAL A 69 13.43 -3.92 5.03
C VAL A 69 13.46 -4.80 3.79
N ARG A 70 12.72 -4.39 2.74
CA ARG A 70 12.74 -5.00 1.42
C ARG A 70 13.39 -4.09 0.39
N GLU A 71 14.12 -4.67 -0.55
CA GLU A 71 14.54 -4.03 -1.79
C GLU A 71 13.53 -4.41 -2.89
N VAL A 72 12.80 -3.42 -3.38
CA VAL A 72 11.87 -3.55 -4.50
C VAL A 72 12.58 -3.06 -5.76
N ARG A 73 12.70 -3.93 -6.77
CA ARG A 73 13.17 -3.54 -8.10
C ARG A 73 12.00 -3.34 -9.02
N VAL A 74 11.99 -2.23 -9.75
CA VAL A 74 10.89 -1.90 -10.66
C VAL A 74 11.14 -2.39 -12.08
N VAL A 75 10.07 -2.45 -12.89
CA VAL A 75 10.15 -2.81 -14.31
C VAL A 75 10.93 -1.76 -15.12
N SER A 76 11.56 -2.20 -16.21
CA SER A 76 12.30 -1.30 -17.12
C SER A 76 11.39 -0.27 -17.79
N GLY A 77 11.91 0.94 -18.03
CA GLY A 77 11.16 2.04 -18.68
C GLY A 77 10.57 3.04 -17.69
N LEU A 78 10.70 2.80 -16.39
CA LEU A 78 10.49 3.79 -15.35
C LEU A 78 11.80 4.54 -15.03
N PRO A 79 11.73 5.79 -14.55
CA PRO A 79 12.93 6.56 -14.18
C PRO A 79 13.73 5.96 -13.01
N ALA A 80 13.07 5.20 -12.15
CA ALA A 80 13.67 4.53 -11.00
C ALA A 80 14.08 3.10 -11.34
N THR A 81 15.07 2.57 -10.63
CA THR A 81 15.49 1.17 -10.71
C THR A 81 15.16 0.39 -9.45
N PHE A 82 15.18 1.02 -8.26
CA PHE A 82 14.86 0.33 -7.01
C PHE A 82 14.34 1.26 -5.89
N SER A 83 13.66 0.65 -4.91
CA SER A 83 13.23 1.27 -3.66
C SER A 83 13.66 0.39 -2.48
N LEU A 84 14.11 1.02 -1.40
CA LEU A 84 14.30 0.37 -0.10
C LEU A 84 13.12 0.77 0.78
N GLU A 85 12.33 -0.20 1.17
CA GLU A 85 11.09 0.00 1.90
C GLU A 85 11.16 -0.72 3.24
N ARG A 86 10.83 -0.02 4.33
CA ARG A 86 10.80 -0.57 5.69
C ARG A 86 9.36 -0.80 6.13
N LEU A 87 9.09 -1.99 6.67
CA LEU A 87 7.82 -2.32 7.31
C LEU A 87 7.74 -1.56 8.65
N GLU A 88 6.76 -0.68 8.79
CA GLU A 88 6.57 0.14 9.99
C GLU A 88 5.54 -0.50 10.94
N ILE A 89 4.48 -1.08 10.38
CA ILE A 89 3.40 -1.73 11.13
C ILE A 89 2.99 -3.00 10.39
N MET A 90 2.83 -4.08 11.14
CA MET A 90 2.11 -5.29 10.73
C MET A 90 1.21 -5.70 11.90
N ASP A 91 -0.08 -5.42 11.79
CA ASP A 91 -1.10 -5.80 12.75
C ASP A 91 -2.04 -6.80 12.08
N GLU A 92 -1.82 -8.09 12.37
CA GLU A 92 -2.61 -9.19 11.82
C GLU A 92 -4.03 -9.24 12.40
N ASP A 93 -4.24 -8.73 13.63
CA ASP A 93 -5.53 -8.78 14.31
C ASP A 93 -6.48 -7.72 13.78
N HIS A 94 -5.96 -6.53 13.49
CA HIS A 94 -6.74 -5.40 12.94
C HIS A 94 -6.55 -5.19 11.44
N HIS A 95 -5.79 -6.07 10.77
CA HIS A 95 -5.43 -5.99 9.35
C HIS A 95 -4.88 -4.61 8.93
N ILE A 96 -3.83 -4.16 9.62
CA ILE A 96 -3.15 -2.89 9.36
C ILE A 96 -1.71 -3.15 8.92
N MET A 97 -1.35 -2.69 7.73
CA MET A 97 0.02 -2.70 7.25
C MET A 97 0.49 -1.28 6.96
N SER A 98 1.70 -0.92 7.39
CA SER A 98 2.32 0.36 7.04
C SER A 98 3.75 0.13 6.60
N PHE A 99 4.19 0.86 5.57
CA PHE A 99 5.61 0.89 5.20
C PHE A 99 6.04 2.31 4.88
N SER A 100 7.35 2.54 4.97
CA SER A 100 7.98 3.78 4.52
C SER A 100 9.10 3.49 3.53
N VAL A 101 9.32 4.41 2.59
CA VAL A 101 10.52 4.41 1.77
C VAL A 101 11.64 5.03 2.58
N VAL A 102 12.71 4.27 2.76
CA VAL A 102 13.93 4.67 3.50
C VAL A 102 15.14 4.88 2.58
N GLY A 103 15.02 4.56 1.29
CA GLY A 103 16.06 4.77 0.29
C GLY A 103 15.59 4.33 -1.10
N GLY A 104 16.46 4.50 -2.10
CA GLY A 104 16.16 4.18 -3.50
C GLY A 104 16.47 5.36 -4.42
N ASP A 105 16.23 5.17 -5.71
CA ASP A 105 16.55 6.13 -6.76
C ASP A 105 15.31 6.78 -7.39
N HIS A 106 14.18 6.74 -6.68
CA HIS A 106 12.90 7.27 -7.14
C HIS A 106 12.54 8.63 -6.52
N ARG A 107 11.53 9.27 -7.12
CA ARG A 107 11.07 10.63 -6.75
C ARG A 107 10.21 10.69 -5.48
N LEU A 108 9.71 9.54 -5.00
CA LEU A 108 8.83 9.43 -3.81
C LEU A 108 9.63 9.44 -2.49
N GLN A 109 10.39 10.50 -2.25
CA GLN A 109 11.19 10.63 -1.01
C GLN A 109 10.28 10.76 0.21
N ASN A 110 10.68 10.14 1.32
CA ASN A 110 9.92 10.08 2.58
C ASN A 110 8.46 9.62 2.40
N TYR A 111 8.19 8.81 1.37
CA TYR A 111 6.88 8.19 1.18
C TYR A 111 6.57 7.29 2.37
N ARG A 112 5.40 7.46 2.96
CA ARG A 112 4.89 6.61 4.02
C ARG A 112 3.44 6.30 3.74
N SER A 113 3.08 5.02 3.71
CA SER A 113 1.69 4.61 3.57
C SER A 113 1.21 3.77 4.74
N VAL A 114 -0.11 3.80 4.92
CA VAL A 114 -0.86 2.92 5.81
C VAL A 114 -1.98 2.33 4.97
N THR A 115 -2.11 1.01 5.01
CA THR A 115 -3.20 0.27 4.37
C THR A 115 -3.96 -0.53 5.41
N THR A 116 -5.28 -0.40 5.42
CA THR A 116 -6.19 -1.13 6.31
C THR A 116 -7.17 -1.95 5.49
N VAL A 117 -7.63 -3.07 6.05
CA VAL A 117 -8.60 -3.98 5.42
C VAL A 117 -9.72 -4.25 6.41
N HIS A 118 -10.96 -3.89 6.08
CA HIS A 118 -12.11 -4.10 6.96
C HIS A 118 -13.31 -4.69 6.21
N GLU A 119 -14.08 -5.52 6.91
CA GLU A 119 -15.34 -6.06 6.40
C GLU A 119 -16.43 -4.98 6.42
N LEU A 120 -17.28 -4.98 5.41
CA LEU A 120 -18.45 -4.12 5.37
C LEU A 120 -19.58 -4.79 6.14
N ALA A 121 -20.21 -4.05 7.07
CA ALA A 121 -21.13 -4.59 8.07
C ALA A 121 -22.33 -5.38 7.49
N ASP A 122 -22.70 -5.10 6.24
CA ASP A 122 -23.87 -5.69 5.58
C ASP A 122 -23.54 -6.93 4.72
N ASP A 123 -22.27 -7.28 4.51
CA ASP A 123 -21.87 -8.44 3.69
C ASP A 123 -20.46 -8.94 4.05
N ASN A 124 -20.35 -10.07 4.76
CA ASN A 124 -19.06 -10.72 5.07
C ASN A 124 -18.31 -11.21 3.81
N LYS A 125 -18.87 -11.01 2.62
CA LYS A 125 -18.20 -11.26 1.33
C LYS A 125 -17.65 -9.99 0.71
N LYS A 126 -17.80 -8.84 1.34
CA LYS A 126 -17.29 -7.56 0.86
C LYS A 126 -16.31 -6.96 1.84
N THR A 127 -15.21 -6.50 1.29
CA THR A 127 -14.10 -5.91 2.02
C THR A 127 -13.82 -4.53 1.46
N ARG A 128 -13.53 -3.58 2.34
CA ARG A 128 -13.03 -2.27 1.95
C ARG A 128 -11.55 -2.17 2.34
N VAL A 129 -10.74 -1.87 1.34
CA VAL A 129 -9.32 -1.59 1.48
C VAL A 129 -9.12 -0.08 1.39
N VAL A 130 -8.47 0.49 2.40
CA VAL A 130 -8.15 1.92 2.43
C VAL A 130 -6.64 2.06 2.52
N GLU A 131 -6.04 2.74 1.55
CA GLU A 131 -4.63 3.08 1.57
C GLU A 131 -4.49 4.60 1.60
N SER A 132 -3.81 5.13 2.62
CA SER A 132 -3.42 6.52 2.67
C SER A 132 -1.92 6.65 2.67
N TYR A 133 -1.43 7.77 2.14
CA TYR A 133 0.00 8.04 2.11
C TYR A 133 0.30 9.52 2.23
N VAL A 134 1.52 9.81 2.72
CA VAL A 134 2.16 11.11 2.65
C VAL A 134 3.48 10.96 1.90
N VAL A 135 3.84 11.97 1.10
CA VAL A 135 5.10 11.98 0.35
C VAL A 135 5.61 13.41 0.17
N ASP A 136 6.92 13.56 0.09
CA ASP A 136 7.53 14.84 -0.21
C ASP A 136 7.28 15.24 -1.67
N VAL A 137 7.01 16.54 -1.89
CA VAL A 137 6.96 17.15 -3.21
C VAL A 137 8.37 17.60 -3.59
N PRO A 138 9.00 17.03 -4.63
CA PRO A 138 10.33 17.44 -5.04
C PRO A 138 10.37 18.93 -5.41
N ALA A 139 11.49 19.60 -5.13
CA ALA A 139 11.64 21.02 -5.45
C ALA A 139 11.34 21.30 -6.94
N GLY A 140 10.55 22.34 -7.20
CA GLY A 140 10.11 22.71 -8.54
C GLY A 140 9.03 21.83 -9.17
N ASN A 141 8.46 20.87 -8.42
CA ASN A 141 7.30 20.11 -8.86
C ASN A 141 6.02 20.66 -8.23
N ASP A 142 4.93 20.49 -8.96
CA ASP A 142 3.62 20.80 -8.44
C ASP A 142 3.13 19.70 -7.46
N LYS A 143 2.44 20.16 -6.41
CA LYS A 143 1.94 19.28 -5.34
C LYS A 143 0.80 18.39 -5.83
N GLU A 144 -0.09 18.91 -6.66
CA GLU A 144 -1.22 18.18 -7.25
C GLU A 144 -0.70 17.14 -8.24
N GLU A 145 0.26 17.49 -9.10
CA GLU A 145 0.87 16.54 -10.03
C GLU A 145 1.58 15.39 -9.31
N THR A 146 2.33 15.69 -8.24
CA THR A 146 3.02 14.67 -7.43
C THR A 146 2.02 13.71 -6.77
N CYS A 147 0.94 14.24 -6.21
CA CYS A 147 -0.10 13.42 -5.60
C CYS A 147 -0.89 12.62 -6.64
N SER A 148 -1.24 13.21 -7.78
CA SER A 148 -1.93 12.51 -8.87
C SER A 148 -1.11 11.33 -9.41
N PHE A 149 0.22 11.49 -9.51
CA PHE A 149 1.13 10.42 -9.88
C PHE A 149 1.12 9.27 -8.85
N ALA A 150 1.27 9.58 -7.56
CA ALA A 150 1.25 8.57 -6.50
C ALA A 150 -0.13 7.88 -6.39
N ASP A 151 -1.23 8.64 -6.50
CA ASP A 151 -2.61 8.12 -6.52
C ASP A 151 -2.83 7.14 -7.65
N THR A 152 -2.29 7.42 -8.83
CA THR A 152 -2.41 6.52 -9.97
C THR A 152 -1.76 5.17 -9.67
N ILE A 153 -0.58 5.16 -9.05
CA ILE A 153 0.12 3.93 -8.66
C ILE A 153 -0.68 3.17 -7.60
N VAL A 154 -1.12 3.85 -6.53
CA VAL A 154 -1.89 3.22 -5.45
C VAL A 154 -3.20 2.64 -5.99
N ARG A 155 -3.93 3.38 -6.82
CA ARG A 155 -5.18 2.91 -7.43
C ARG A 155 -4.96 1.69 -8.32
N CYS A 156 -3.91 1.68 -9.15
CA CYS A 156 -3.58 0.50 -9.96
C CYS A 156 -3.27 -0.72 -9.11
N ASN A 157 -2.53 -0.55 -8.01
CA ASN A 157 -2.21 -1.63 -7.08
C ASN A 157 -3.48 -2.18 -6.42
N LEU A 158 -4.33 -1.33 -5.85
CA LEU A 158 -5.56 -1.78 -5.18
C LEU A 158 -6.54 -2.45 -6.15
N GLN A 159 -6.66 -1.97 -7.39
CA GLN A 159 -7.46 -2.63 -8.43
C GLN A 159 -6.93 -4.01 -8.80
N SER A 160 -5.60 -4.19 -8.83
CA SER A 160 -4.97 -5.48 -9.07
C SER A 160 -5.22 -6.45 -7.91
N LEU A 161 -5.10 -5.96 -6.67
CA LEU A 161 -5.41 -6.70 -5.45
C LEU A 161 -6.87 -7.19 -5.47
N ALA A 162 -7.82 -6.31 -5.77
CA ALA A 162 -9.24 -6.65 -5.86
C ALA A 162 -9.47 -7.79 -6.86
N LYS A 163 -8.94 -7.64 -8.09
CA LYS A 163 -9.03 -8.67 -9.14
C LYS A 163 -8.40 -10.01 -8.76
N LEU A 164 -7.41 -10.03 -7.87
CA LEU A 164 -6.78 -11.27 -7.41
C LEU A 164 -7.61 -11.93 -6.31
N ALA A 165 -8.12 -11.16 -5.36
CA ALA A 165 -8.94 -11.64 -4.27
C ALA A 165 -10.32 -12.14 -4.72
N GLU A 166 -10.91 -11.51 -5.74
CA GLU A 166 -12.23 -11.88 -6.29
C GLU A 166 -12.19 -13.14 -7.17
N LYS A 167 -10.99 -13.64 -7.53
CA LYS A 167 -10.90 -14.87 -8.32
C LYS A 167 -11.31 -16.05 -7.45
N PRO A 168 -12.25 -16.90 -7.91
CA PRO A 168 -12.58 -18.12 -7.20
C PRO A 168 -11.35 -19.02 -7.13
N SER A 169 -10.97 -19.45 -5.92
CA SER A 169 -9.94 -20.47 -5.70
C SER A 169 -10.27 -21.69 -6.56
N LYS A 170 -9.45 -21.97 -7.57
CA LYS A 170 -9.57 -23.18 -8.40
C LYS A 170 -9.08 -24.42 -7.67
N PHE A 171 -9.46 -24.64 -6.41
CA PHE A 171 -9.23 -25.88 -5.68
C PHE A 171 -10.29 -26.02 -4.59
N SER A 172 -11.27 -26.88 -4.87
CA SER A 172 -12.15 -27.57 -3.91
C SER A 172 -11.98 -29.06 -4.14
#